data_AF-A0A654DLS5-F1
#
_entry.id   AF-A0A654DLS5-F1
#
_cell.length_a   1.000
_cell.length_b   1.000
_cell.length_c   1.000
_cell.angle_alpha   90.00
_cell.angle_beta   90.00
_cell.angle_gamma   90.00
#
_symmetry.space_group_name_H-M   'P 1'
#
loop_
_entity.id
_entity.type
_entity.pdbx_description
1 polymer ?
#
loop_
_entity_poly.entity_id
_entity_poly.type
_entity_poly.pdbx_seq_one_letter_code
_entity_poly.pdbx_strand_id
1 'polypeptide(L)' 'MREMYWLTDEQMARLEPLFSKSDNKPRVDDWRVLSGSVIVNHNGLRWCNASEDYFR' A
#
# COMPACT_ATOMS: atom_id res chain seq x y z
N MET A 1 10.59 13.19 -9.01
CA MET A 1 10.40 13.05 -7.55
C MET A 1 9.70 11.73 -7.32
N ARG A 2 10.14 10.92 -6.35
CA ARG A 2 9.44 9.69 -5.96
C ARG A 2 8.28 10.12 -5.06
N GLU A 3 7.05 10.03 -5.55
CA GLU A 3 5.88 10.41 -4.77
C GLU A 3 5.56 9.29 -3.78
N MET A 4 5.56 9.62 -2.48
CA MET A 4 5.05 8.73 -1.44
C MET A 4 3.55 8.97 -1.32
N TYR A 5 2.77 8.10 -1.95
CA TYR A 5 1.33 8.03 -1.78
C TYR A 5 1.01 7.08 -0.61
N TRP A 6 0.56 7.62 0.51
CA TRP A 6 0.00 6.82 1.60
C TRP A 6 -1.51 6.86 1.53
N LEU A 7 -2.14 5.70 1.71
CA LEU A 7 -3.59 5.65 1.87
C LEU A 7 -3.96 6.34 3.19
N THR A 8 -4.99 7.18 3.16
CA THR A 8 -5.55 7.76 4.38
C THR A 8 -6.24 6.69 5.22
N ASP A 9 -6.42 6.93 6.51
CA ASP A 9 -7.12 6.01 7.41
C ASP A 9 -8.55 5.69 6.90
N GLU A 10 -9.24 6.67 6.32
CA GLU A 10 -10.56 6.48 5.71
C GLU A 10 -10.52 5.58 4.47
N GLN A 11 -9.50 5.72 3.62
CA GLN A 11 -9.31 4.85 2.45
C GLN A 11 -8.96 3.44 2.90
N MET A 12 -8.12 3.29 3.92
CA MET A 12 -7.80 1.99 4.52
C MET A 12 -9.02 1.33 5.14
N ALA A 13 -9.86 2.07 5.88
CA ALA A 13 -11.09 1.56 6.47
C ALA A 13 -12.09 1.05 5.41
N ARG A 14 -12.10 1.63 4.21
CA ARG A 14 -12.92 1.13 3.08
C ARG A 14 -12.39 -0.18 2.51
N LEU A 15 -11.08 -0.40 2.56
CA LEU A 15 -10.43 -1.62 2.07
C LEU A 15 -10.40 -2.73 3.12
N GLU A 16 -10.44 -2.37 4.40
CA GLU A 16 -10.37 -3.29 5.54
C GLU A 16 -11.31 -4.51 5.45
N PRO A 17 -12.58 -4.38 5.02
CA PRO A 17 -13.50 -5.50 4.91
C PRO A 17 -13.15 -6.48 3.80
N LEU A 18 -12.34 -6.07 2.82
CA LEU A 18 -11.93 -6.91 1.69
C LEU A 18 -10.73 -7.80 2.03
N PHE A 19 -10.01 -7.49 3.12
CA PHE A 19 -8.90 -8.35 3.55
C PHE A 19 -9.42 -9.64 4.14
N SER A 20 -8.80 -10.75 3.74
CA SER A 20 -8.93 -12.00 4.46
C SER A 20 -8.59 -11.81 5.94
N LYS A 21 -9.21 -12.62 6.81
CA LYS A 21 -8.86 -12.65 8.23
C LYS A 21 -7.36 -12.93 8.33
N SER A 22 -6.61 -12.03 8.97
CA SER A 22 -5.20 -12.29 9.27
C SER A 22 -5.14 -13.30 10.41
N ASP A 23 -4.24 -14.28 10.30
CA ASP A 23 -4.00 -15.28 11.35
C ASP A 23 -3.25 -14.65 12.53
N ASN A 24 -3.89 -13.73 13.24
CA ASN A 24 -3.35 -12.95 14.37
C ASN A 24 -2.09 -12.11 14.04
N LYS A 25 -1.79 -11.86 12.76
CA LYS A 25 -0.69 -10.97 12.36
C LYS A 25 -1.17 -9.51 12.24
N PRO A 26 -0.38 -8.54 12.75
CA PRO A 26 -0.71 -7.12 12.64
C PRO A 26 -0.64 -6.65 11.18
N ARG A 27 -1.63 -5.88 10.74
CA ARG A 27 -1.83 -5.41 9.34
C ARG A 27 -0.92 -4.24 8.91
N VAL A 28 0.19 -4.02 9.62
CA VAL A 28 1.12 -2.91 9.33
C VAL A 28 1.76 -3.08 7.94
N ASP A 29 2.07 -4.32 7.56
CA ASP A 29 2.63 -4.61 6.23
C ASP A 29 1.61 -4.38 5.11
N ASP A 30 0.32 -4.64 5.36
CA ASP A 30 -0.73 -4.47 4.36
C ASP A 30 -0.85 -3.01 3.89
N TRP A 31 -0.66 -2.06 4.81
CA TRP A 31 -0.70 -0.62 4.49
C TRP A 31 0.42 -0.22 3.54
N ARG A 32 1.62 -0.73 3.77
CA ARG A 32 2.81 -0.49 2.93
C ARG A 32 2.68 -1.13 1.57
N VAL A 33 2.24 -2.39 1.55
CA VAL A 33 2.02 -3.16 0.31
C VAL A 33 0.96 -2.51 -0.56
N LEU A 34 -0.15 -2.05 0.03
CA LEU A 34 -1.22 -1.38 -0.71
C LEU A 34 -0.82 0.00 -1.21
N SER A 35 -0.17 0.80 -0.36
CA SER A 35 0.34 2.11 -0.74
C SER A 35 1.33 2.01 -1.91
N GLY A 36 2.26 1.05 -1.85
CA GLY A 36 3.16 0.72 -2.95
C GLY A 36 2.41 0.28 -4.22
N SER A 37 1.40 -0.58 -4.10
CA SER A 37 0.60 -1.04 -5.23
C SER A 37 -0.18 0.09 -5.92
N VAL A 38 -0.70 1.06 -5.16
CA VAL A 38 -1.41 2.23 -5.71
C VAL A 38 -0.45 3.10 -6.53
N ILE A 39 0.77 3.33 -6.04
CA ILE A 39 1.80 4.09 -6.78
C ILE A 39 2.18 3.39 -8.08
N VAL A 40 2.35 2.07 -8.05
CA VAL A 40 2.66 1.28 -9.24
C VAL A 40 1.53 1.38 -10.25
N ASN A 41 0.26 1.27 -9.82
CA ASN A 41 -0.90 1.45 -10.70
C ASN A 41 -0.99 2.88 -11.27
N HIS A 42 -0.70 3.90 -10.46
CA HIS A 42 -0.72 5.30 -10.90
C HIS A 42 0.39 5.60 -11.92
N ASN A 43 1.56 5.00 -11.74
CA ASN A 43 2.75 5.21 -12.58
C ASN A 43 2.83 4.27 -13.80
N GLY A 44 1.72 3.65 -14.21
CA GLY A 44 1.65 2.79 -15.39
C GLY A 44 2.34 1.44 -15.22
N LEU A 45 2.19 0.84 -14.03
CA LEU A 45 2.71 -0.49 -13.65
C LEU A 45 4.24 -0.60 -13.60
N ARG A 46 4.93 0.54 -13.43
CA ARG A 46 6.40 0.59 -13.37
C ARG A 46 6.90 0.60 -11.93
N TRP A 47 7.32 -0.55 -11.43
CA TRP A 47 7.92 -0.71 -10.10
C TRP A 47 9.17 0.15 -9.88
N CYS A 48 9.93 0.48 -10.94
CA CYS A 48 11.10 1.35 -10.84
C CYS A 48 10.78 2.77 -10.35
N ASN A 49 9.52 3.18 -10.40
CA ASN A 49 9.06 4.49 -9.94
C ASN A 49 8.52 4.47 -8.50
N ALA A 50 8.35 3.29 -7.90
CA ALA A 50 7.98 3.18 -6.48
C ALA A 50 9.18 3.52 -5.58
N SER A 51 8.94 4.24 -4.47
CA SER A 51 10.02 4.51 -3.52
C SER A 51 10.47 3.24 -2.82
N GLU A 52 11.78 3.10 -2.61
CA GLU A 52 12.37 1.96 -1.91
C GLU A 52 11.93 1.90 -0.43
N ASP A 53 11.53 3.05 0.13
CA ASP A 53 11.04 3.21 1.50
C ASP A 53 9.75 2.42 1.79
N TYR A 54 9.02 1.98 0.76
CA TYR A 54 7.86 1.08 0.93
C TYR A 54 8.27 -0.36 1.26
N PHE A 55 9.47 -0.79 0.86
CA PHE A 55 9.93 -2.18 0.98
C PHE A 55 10.98 -2.37 2.08
N ARG A 56 11.29 -1.32 2.84
CA ARG A 56 12.29 -1.32 3.91
C ARG A 56 11.69 -1.51 5.30
#